data_AF-A0A7J6X473-F1
#
_entry.id   AF-A0A7J6X473-F1
#
_cell.length_a   1.000
_cell.length_b   1.000
_cell.length_c   1.000
_cell.angle_alpha   90.00
_cell.angle_beta   90.00
_cell.angle_gamma   90.00
#
_symmetry.space_group_name_H-M   'P 1'
#
loop_
_entity.id
_entity.type
_entity.pdbx_description
1 polymer ?
#
loop_
_entity_poly.entity_id
_entity_poly.type
_entity_poly.pdbx_seq_one_letter_code
_entity_poly.pdbx_strand_id
1 'polypeptide(L)'
;MSFTTVSSSKVSNNVKWYCSQTPWPEACEEQLKSKSSYIPKTKSEFRDMSVKATVELALSANNHNKNLGPKCRNKKEKEAWADCLELYQQTIHQLNTTVDPNSKFSDDDAQTWLSSALTNLETCIDGFRELGVTDFVLPQMNNNVSKLICNALAINKIPKTSEEESTKVLTKLDLCKDGFVEIGLPHFKLPHVTLSINNDHKQRGGTWHPRSRNNILQHGWTPGPGRQAVACTTLISKI
;
A
#
# COMPACT_ATOMS: atom_id res chain seq x y z
N MET A 1 12.53 36.70 13.38
CA MET A 1 11.94 35.72 12.45
C MET A 1 10.43 35.89 12.53
N SER A 2 9.81 36.42 11.48
CA SER A 2 8.37 36.73 11.47
C SER A 2 7.58 35.47 11.11
N PHE A 3 6.79 34.95 12.04
CA PHE A 3 5.83 33.88 11.75
C PHE A 3 4.63 34.51 11.04
N THR A 4 4.49 34.25 9.74
CA THR A 4 3.30 34.64 8.98
C THR A 4 2.17 33.70 9.37
N THR A 5 1.17 34.21 10.09
CA THR A 5 -0.07 33.50 10.35
C THR A 5 -0.79 33.29 9.02
N VAL A 6 -0.83 32.05 8.54
CA VAL A 6 -1.50 31.77 7.26
C VAL A 6 -2.99 31.53 7.51
N SER A 7 -3.82 32.20 6.70
CA SER A 7 -5.28 32.05 6.76
C SER A 7 -5.70 30.61 6.46
N SER A 8 -6.58 30.06 7.31
CA SER A 8 -7.24 28.75 7.15
C SER A 8 -7.82 28.54 5.74
N SER A 9 -8.26 29.63 5.08
CA SER A 9 -8.79 29.59 3.70
C SER A 9 -7.76 29.20 2.63
N LYS A 10 -6.48 29.57 2.78
CA LYS A 10 -5.43 29.21 1.80
C LYS A 10 -5.01 27.74 1.91
N VAL A 11 -4.95 27.21 3.14
CA VAL A 11 -4.72 25.78 3.41
C VAL A 11 -5.82 24.95 2.74
N SER A 12 -7.08 25.33 2.99
CA SER A 12 -8.25 24.64 2.49
C SER A 12 -8.32 24.61 0.96
N ASN A 13 -8.00 25.73 0.29
CA ASN A 13 -8.04 25.79 -1.18
C ASN A 13 -6.99 24.89 -1.83
N ASN A 14 -5.79 24.79 -1.24
CA ASN A 14 -4.71 23.96 -1.78
C ASN A 14 -5.02 22.46 -1.61
N VAL A 15 -5.49 22.06 -0.42
CA VAL A 15 -5.97 20.69 -0.17
C VAL A 15 -7.08 20.30 -1.13
N LYS A 16 -8.07 21.18 -1.32
CA LYS A 16 -9.18 20.94 -2.24
C LYS A 16 -8.71 20.75 -3.68
N TRP A 17 -7.74 21.55 -4.14
CA TRP A 17 -7.19 21.41 -5.48
C TRP A 17 -6.53 20.04 -5.67
N TYR A 18 -5.57 19.65 -4.82
CA TYR A 18 -4.91 18.35 -4.94
C TYR A 18 -5.90 17.19 -4.81
N CYS A 19 -6.81 17.23 -3.83
CA CYS A 19 -7.82 16.18 -3.66
C CYS A 19 -8.74 16.04 -4.87
N SER A 20 -9.07 17.13 -5.57
CA SER A 20 -9.89 17.07 -6.80
C SER A 20 -9.23 16.30 -7.95
N GLN A 21 -7.90 16.16 -7.92
CA GLN A 21 -7.11 15.38 -8.89
C GLN A 21 -7.09 13.89 -8.58
N THR A 22 -7.68 13.46 -7.46
CA THR A 22 -7.65 12.06 -7.00
C THR A 22 -8.94 11.31 -7.35
N PRO A 23 -8.91 9.95 -7.38
CA PRO A 23 -10.12 9.13 -7.53
C PRO A 23 -11.12 9.22 -6.39
N TRP A 24 -10.66 9.45 -5.17
CA TRP A 24 -11.51 9.50 -3.99
C TRP A 24 -11.38 10.86 -3.30
N PRO A 25 -11.86 11.95 -3.95
CA PRO A 25 -11.67 13.31 -3.46
C PRO A 25 -12.26 13.53 -2.06
N GLU A 26 -13.44 12.97 -1.79
CA GLU A 26 -14.09 13.06 -0.48
C GLU A 26 -13.25 12.43 0.63
N ALA A 27 -12.69 11.23 0.39
CA ALA A 27 -11.83 10.56 1.35
C ALA A 27 -10.50 11.31 1.55
N CYS A 28 -9.94 11.92 0.50
CA CYS A 28 -8.76 12.77 0.58
C CYS A 28 -9.02 13.99 1.47
N GLU A 29 -10.10 14.72 1.20
CA GLU A 29 -10.43 15.91 1.98
C GLU A 29 -10.76 15.55 3.43
N GLU A 30 -11.59 14.53 3.67
CA GLU A 30 -11.95 14.08 5.01
C GLU A 30 -10.73 13.75 5.86
N GLN A 31 -9.80 12.98 5.31
CA GLN A 31 -8.61 12.56 6.04
C GLN A 31 -7.68 13.75 6.37
N LEU A 32 -7.68 14.79 5.53
CA LEU A 32 -6.79 15.95 5.69
C LEU A 32 -7.43 17.13 6.43
N LYS A 33 -8.74 17.11 6.71
CA LYS A 33 -9.48 18.18 7.45
C LYS A 33 -8.81 18.56 8.78
N SER A 34 -8.24 17.59 9.50
CA SER A 34 -7.64 17.81 10.83
C SER A 34 -6.14 18.11 10.81
N LYS A 35 -5.48 18.11 9.64
CA LYS A 35 -4.02 18.26 9.50
C LYS A 35 -3.57 19.70 9.22
N SER A 36 -4.43 20.69 9.50
CA SER A 36 -4.41 22.05 8.91
C SER A 36 -3.36 23.05 9.43
N SER A 37 -2.32 22.64 10.16
CA SER A 37 -1.25 23.55 10.58
C SER A 37 -0.17 23.76 9.51
N TYR A 38 -0.08 22.87 8.53
CA TYR A 38 0.96 22.90 7.49
C TYR A 38 0.33 23.03 6.09
N ILE A 39 0.91 23.91 5.26
CA ILE A 39 0.48 24.11 3.88
C ILE A 39 1.54 23.49 2.98
N PRO A 40 1.21 22.41 2.26
CA PRO A 40 2.11 21.81 1.28
C PRO A 40 2.25 22.78 0.10
N LYS A 41 3.47 23.21 -0.21
CA LYS A 41 3.77 24.13 -1.31
C LYS A 41 4.14 23.39 -2.58
N THR A 42 4.59 22.15 -2.46
CA THR A 42 5.00 21.31 -3.58
C THR A 42 4.19 20.01 -3.66
N LYS A 43 4.21 19.37 -4.84
CA LYS A 43 3.65 18.03 -5.03
C LYS A 43 4.21 17.03 -4.02
N SER A 44 5.53 17.06 -3.79
CA SER A 44 6.19 16.15 -2.85
C SER A 44 5.68 16.36 -1.43
N GLU A 45 5.57 17.61 -0.98
CA GLU A 45 5.05 17.92 0.35
C GLU A 45 3.58 17.49 0.50
N PHE A 46 2.76 17.63 -0.55
CA PHE A 46 1.38 17.15 -0.55
C PHE A 46 1.31 15.62 -0.51
N ARG A 47 2.11 14.93 -1.33
CA ARG A 47 2.23 13.47 -1.31
C ARG A 47 2.61 12.98 0.07
N ASP A 48 3.65 13.54 0.68
CA ASP A 48 4.14 13.10 1.98
C ASP A 48 3.09 13.34 3.08
N MET A 49 2.36 14.46 3.02
CA MET A 49 1.21 14.70 3.89
C MET A 49 0.12 13.62 3.70
N SER A 50 -0.25 13.34 2.45
CA SER A 50 -1.26 12.34 2.12
C SER A 50 -0.85 10.95 2.60
N VAL A 51 0.39 10.54 2.33
CA VAL A 51 0.89 9.21 2.72
C VAL A 51 1.03 9.08 4.24
N LYS A 52 1.48 10.12 4.95
CA LYS A 52 1.48 10.12 6.43
C LYS A 52 0.08 9.92 7.00
N ALA A 53 -0.92 10.60 6.42
CA ALA A 53 -2.30 10.43 6.84
C ALA A 53 -2.81 9.01 6.52
N THR A 54 -2.38 8.40 5.42
CA THR A 54 -2.64 6.98 5.10
C THR A 54 -1.97 6.02 6.08
N VAL A 55 -0.73 6.29 6.50
CA VAL A 55 0.00 5.48 7.51
C VAL A 55 -0.79 5.44 8.81
N GLU A 56 -1.27 6.58 9.31
CA GLU A 56 -2.06 6.66 10.54
C GLU A 56 -3.35 5.83 10.43
N LEU A 57 -4.07 5.93 9.30
CA LEU A 57 -5.26 5.12 9.06
C LEU A 57 -4.93 3.63 8.99
N ALA A 58 -3.86 3.26 8.30
CA ALA A 58 -3.42 1.87 8.15
C ALA A 58 -3.01 1.25 9.49
N LEU A 59 -2.34 2.01 10.36
CA LEU A 59 -2.02 1.59 11.72
C LEU A 59 -3.29 1.35 12.55
N SER A 60 -4.26 2.27 12.47
CA SER A 60 -5.55 2.14 13.16
C SER A 60 -6.33 0.91 12.67
N ALA A 61 -6.42 0.74 11.35
CA ALA A 61 -7.05 -0.42 10.73
C ALA A 61 -6.36 -1.74 11.13
N ASN A 62 -5.03 -1.80 11.08
CA ASN A 62 -4.27 -3.00 11.50
C ASN A 62 -4.51 -3.34 12.98
N ASN A 63 -4.58 -2.34 13.86
CA ASN A 63 -4.88 -2.56 15.28
C ASN A 63 -6.31 -3.06 15.50
N HIS A 64 -7.29 -2.49 14.80
CA HIS A 64 -8.66 -3.01 14.79
C HIS A 64 -8.72 -4.45 14.28
N ASN A 65 -8.05 -4.73 13.16
CA ASN A 65 -8.00 -6.04 12.54
C ASN A 65 -7.40 -7.10 13.49
N LYS A 66 -6.36 -6.76 14.27
CA LYS A 66 -5.80 -7.67 15.29
C LYS A 66 -6.85 -8.13 16.30
N ASN A 67 -7.78 -7.26 16.67
CA ASN A 67 -8.84 -7.56 17.63
C ASN A 67 -9.94 -8.48 17.06
N LEU A 68 -9.92 -8.76 15.75
CA LEU A 68 -10.85 -9.71 15.11
C LEU A 68 -10.39 -11.16 15.23
N GLY A 69 -9.14 -11.40 15.60
CA GLY A 69 -8.57 -12.75 15.69
C GLY A 69 -9.34 -13.73 16.57
N PRO A 70 -9.80 -13.33 17.78
CA PRO A 70 -10.65 -14.18 18.62
C PRO A 70 -12.07 -14.40 18.08
N LYS A 71 -12.52 -13.59 17.11
CA LYS A 71 -13.87 -13.69 16.52
C LYS A 71 -13.95 -14.65 15.33
N CYS A 72 -12.82 -15.09 14.78
CA CYS A 72 -12.79 -16.02 13.66
C CYS A 72 -13.57 -17.31 14.01
N ARG A 73 -14.54 -17.68 13.18
CA ARG A 73 -15.49 -18.77 13.45
C ARG A 73 -14.94 -20.15 13.12
N ASN A 74 -13.95 -20.21 12.23
CA ASN A 74 -13.39 -21.46 11.74
C ASN A 74 -11.91 -21.28 11.35
N LYS A 75 -11.25 -22.41 11.04
CA LYS A 75 -9.83 -22.45 10.67
C LYS A 75 -9.51 -21.61 9.42
N LYS A 76 -10.35 -21.68 8.38
CA LYS A 76 -10.16 -20.92 7.14
C LYS A 76 -10.21 -19.41 7.36
N GLU A 77 -11.17 -18.93 8.15
CA GLU A 77 -11.24 -17.53 8.56
C GLU A 77 -10.00 -17.11 9.34
N LYS A 78 -9.52 -17.99 10.23
CA LYS A 78 -8.34 -17.72 11.05
C LYS A 78 -7.07 -17.61 10.20
N GLU A 79 -6.93 -18.46 9.18
CA GLU A 79 -5.84 -18.45 8.20
C GLU A 79 -5.90 -17.16 7.36
N ALA A 80 -7.03 -16.89 6.70
CA ALA A 80 -7.22 -15.68 5.89
C ALA A 80 -6.96 -14.38 6.69
N TRP A 81 -7.43 -14.35 7.94
CA TRP A 81 -7.18 -13.24 8.85
C TRP A 81 -5.70 -13.06 9.19
N ALA A 82 -4.98 -14.16 9.48
CA ALA A 82 -3.57 -14.10 9.82
C ALA A 82 -2.73 -13.60 8.64
N ASP A 83 -2.98 -14.14 7.45
CA ASP A 83 -2.32 -13.71 6.20
C ASP A 83 -2.62 -12.24 5.93
N CYS A 84 -3.87 -11.81 6.10
CA CYS A 84 -4.23 -10.42 5.92
C CYS A 84 -3.52 -9.49 6.92
N LEU A 85 -3.34 -9.90 8.18
CA LEU A 85 -2.57 -9.09 9.14
C LEU A 85 -1.10 -8.91 8.73
N GLU A 86 -0.48 -9.92 8.14
CA GLU A 86 0.87 -9.80 7.60
C GLU A 86 0.88 -8.79 6.43
N LEU A 87 -0.07 -8.90 5.51
CA LEU A 87 -0.19 -7.99 4.37
C LEU A 87 -0.45 -6.54 4.81
N TYR A 88 -1.22 -6.30 5.88
CA TYR A 88 -1.36 -4.98 6.48
C TYR A 88 -0.03 -4.44 7.05
N GLN A 89 0.78 -5.29 7.69
CA GLN A 89 2.08 -4.87 8.20
C GLN A 89 3.05 -4.52 7.07
N GLN A 90 3.06 -5.30 5.99
CA GLN A 90 3.84 -5.00 4.79
C GLN A 90 3.35 -3.70 4.11
N THR A 91 2.04 -3.48 4.05
CA THR A 91 1.43 -2.21 3.59
C THR A 91 1.96 -1.02 4.40
N ILE A 92 1.90 -1.10 5.73
CA ILE A 92 2.40 -0.06 6.62
C ILE A 92 3.90 0.18 6.43
N HIS A 93 4.67 -0.88 6.20
CA HIS A 93 6.11 -0.76 5.93
C HIS A 93 6.36 0.04 4.65
N GLN A 94 5.74 -0.33 3.52
CA GLN A 94 5.89 0.38 2.25
C GLN A 94 5.46 1.85 2.35
N LEU A 95 4.36 2.13 3.05
CA LEU A 95 3.89 3.50 3.27
C LEU A 95 4.89 4.33 4.09
N ASN A 96 5.47 3.76 5.16
CA ASN A 96 6.49 4.45 5.95
C ASN A 96 7.76 4.71 5.14
N THR A 97 8.20 3.75 4.31
CA THR A 97 9.35 3.93 3.41
C THR A 97 9.13 5.11 2.46
N THR A 98 7.91 5.30 1.97
CA THR A 98 7.52 6.41 1.09
C THR A 98 7.59 7.79 1.76
N VAL A 99 7.64 7.87 3.09
CA VAL A 99 7.69 9.14 3.84
C VAL A 99 8.88 9.24 4.77
N ASP A 100 9.87 8.35 4.63
CA ASP A 100 11.08 8.36 5.44
C ASP A 100 11.94 9.58 5.06
N PRO A 101 12.13 10.55 5.98
CA PRO A 101 12.94 11.73 5.69
C PRO A 101 14.43 11.42 5.47
N ASN A 102 14.88 10.22 5.84
CA ASN A 102 16.27 9.78 5.67
C ASN A 102 16.49 9.03 4.35
N SER A 103 15.41 8.64 3.67
CA SER A 103 15.48 7.93 2.40
C SER A 103 15.54 8.92 1.24
N LYS A 104 16.47 8.71 0.31
CA LYS A 104 16.46 9.39 -0.98
C LYS A 104 15.78 8.48 -1.98
N PHE A 105 14.61 8.88 -2.45
CA PHE A 105 13.81 8.12 -3.40
C PHE A 105 13.26 9.04 -4.49
N SER A 106 13.02 8.47 -5.66
CA SER A 106 12.41 9.13 -6.81
C SER A 106 10.88 9.05 -6.77
N ASP A 107 10.20 9.85 -7.60
CA ASP A 107 8.75 9.70 -7.76
C ASP A 107 8.38 8.28 -8.24
N ASP A 108 9.23 7.60 -9.02
CA ASP A 108 9.03 6.22 -9.48
C ASP A 108 9.18 5.18 -8.34
N ASP A 109 10.11 5.40 -7.42
CA ASP A 109 10.26 4.56 -6.22
C ASP A 109 9.01 4.68 -5.32
N ALA A 110 8.53 5.90 -5.10
CA ALA A 110 7.29 6.15 -4.36
C ALA A 110 6.09 5.49 -5.06
N GLN A 111 6.03 5.58 -6.39
CA GLN A 111 4.99 4.94 -7.19
C GLN A 111 4.99 3.42 -6.99
N THR A 112 6.18 2.81 -7.01
CA THR A 112 6.38 1.38 -6.80
C THR A 112 5.94 0.94 -5.41
N TRP A 113 6.36 1.63 -4.36
CA TRP A 113 6.00 1.28 -2.97
C TRP A 113 4.51 1.46 -2.70
N LEU A 114 3.90 2.54 -3.20
CA LEU A 114 2.46 2.76 -3.08
C LEU A 114 1.66 1.69 -3.83
N SER A 115 2.13 1.27 -5.01
CA SER A 115 1.46 0.22 -5.80
C SER A 115 1.56 -1.12 -5.09
N SER A 116 2.74 -1.47 -4.55
CA SER A 116 2.94 -2.67 -3.72
C SER A 116 2.05 -2.65 -2.47
N ALA A 117 1.92 -1.51 -1.80
CA ALA A 117 1.03 -1.35 -0.65
C ALA A 117 -0.45 -1.62 -1.01
N LEU A 118 -0.91 -1.15 -2.17
CA LEU A 118 -2.26 -1.42 -2.66
C LEU A 118 -2.47 -2.91 -2.98
N THR A 119 -1.52 -3.53 -3.70
CA THR A 119 -1.56 -4.96 -4.04
C THR A 119 -1.60 -5.86 -2.81
N ASN A 120 -0.93 -5.48 -1.72
CA ASN A 120 -0.99 -6.23 -0.47
C ASN A 120 -2.43 -6.25 0.10
N LEU A 121 -3.13 -5.13 0.08
CA LEU A 121 -4.51 -5.04 0.57
C LEU A 121 -5.49 -5.82 -0.32
N GLU A 122 -5.27 -5.84 -1.63
CA GLU A 122 -6.07 -6.63 -2.56
C GLU A 122 -5.82 -8.14 -2.38
N THR A 123 -4.55 -8.54 -2.25
CA THR A 123 -4.16 -9.93 -1.93
C THR A 123 -4.83 -10.41 -0.63
N CYS A 124 -4.93 -9.54 0.38
CA CYS A 124 -5.66 -9.87 1.61
C CYS A 124 -7.13 -10.22 1.29
N ILE A 125 -7.81 -9.36 0.53
CA ILE A 125 -9.23 -9.54 0.19
C ILE A 125 -9.40 -10.83 -0.64
N ASP A 126 -8.50 -11.08 -1.58
CA ASP A 126 -8.53 -12.25 -2.44
C ASP A 126 -8.29 -13.54 -1.66
N GLY A 127 -7.42 -13.55 -0.64
CA GLY A 127 -7.24 -14.69 0.26
C GLY A 127 -8.55 -15.11 0.97
N PHE A 128 -9.36 -14.15 1.42
CA PHE A 128 -10.70 -14.46 1.97
C PHE A 128 -11.65 -15.02 0.91
N ARG A 129 -11.59 -14.51 -0.34
CA ARG A 129 -12.44 -14.97 -1.46
C ARG A 129 -12.10 -16.39 -1.88
N GLU A 130 -10.82 -16.70 -2.03
CA GLU A 130 -10.32 -18.02 -2.42
C GLU A 130 -10.70 -19.10 -1.41
N LEU A 131 -10.67 -18.77 -0.12
CA LEU A 131 -11.07 -19.67 0.96
C LEU A 131 -12.59 -19.74 1.16
N GLY A 132 -13.37 -18.87 0.51
CA GLY A 132 -14.82 -18.82 0.58
C GLY A 132 -15.36 -18.34 1.93
N VAL A 133 -14.66 -17.42 2.60
CA VAL A 133 -14.96 -16.96 3.98
C VAL A 133 -15.12 -15.43 4.08
N THR A 134 -15.88 -14.85 3.16
CA THR A 134 -16.00 -13.39 2.98
C THR A 134 -17.12 -12.74 3.80
N ASP A 135 -17.94 -13.50 4.50
CA ASP A 135 -19.23 -13.05 5.06
C ASP A 135 -19.13 -12.49 6.50
N PHE A 136 -18.02 -12.71 7.22
CA PHE A 136 -17.93 -12.36 8.64
C PHE A 136 -16.73 -11.50 9.05
N VAL A 137 -15.50 -12.01 8.89
CA VAL A 137 -14.30 -11.25 9.30
C VAL A 137 -13.99 -10.14 8.29
N LEU A 138 -14.01 -10.46 6.99
CA LEU A 138 -13.67 -9.50 5.93
C LEU A 138 -14.51 -8.21 5.96
N PRO A 139 -15.86 -8.23 6.13
CA PRO A 139 -16.65 -7.00 6.21
C PRO A 139 -16.29 -6.14 7.43
N GLN A 140 -15.83 -6.76 8.53
CA GLN A 140 -15.36 -6.04 9.72
C GLN A 140 -13.99 -5.38 9.53
N MET A 141 -13.24 -5.79 8.51
CA MET A 141 -11.94 -5.19 8.13
C MET A 141 -12.10 -4.04 7.13
N ASN A 142 -13.31 -3.75 6.66
CA ASN A 142 -13.56 -2.70 5.68
C ASN A 142 -13.15 -1.31 6.20
N ASN A 143 -12.39 -0.57 5.40
CA ASN A 143 -11.89 0.76 5.74
C ASN A 143 -11.47 1.53 4.46
N ASN A 144 -10.97 2.76 4.62
CA ASN A 144 -10.59 3.63 3.50
C ASN A 144 -9.10 3.58 3.11
N VAL A 145 -8.27 2.69 3.67
CA VAL A 145 -6.82 2.66 3.41
C VAL A 145 -6.54 2.48 1.91
N SER A 146 -7.16 1.51 1.24
CA SER A 146 -6.95 1.32 -0.21
C SER A 146 -7.32 2.56 -1.02
N LYS A 147 -8.40 3.26 -0.65
CA LYS A 147 -8.81 4.52 -1.31
C LYS A 147 -7.76 5.61 -1.13
N LEU A 148 -7.19 5.73 0.06
CA LEU A 148 -6.15 6.74 0.32
C LEU A 148 -4.81 6.39 -0.33
N ILE A 149 -4.47 5.11 -0.47
CA ILE A 149 -3.30 4.67 -1.26
C ILE A 149 -3.51 5.04 -2.74
N CYS A 150 -4.70 4.78 -3.30
CA CYS A 150 -5.05 5.23 -4.65
C CYS A 150 -4.91 6.74 -4.83
N ASN A 151 -5.36 7.52 -3.84
CA ASN A 151 -5.21 8.97 -3.89
C ASN A 151 -3.73 9.38 -3.89
N ALA A 152 -2.90 8.74 -3.06
CA ALA A 152 -1.45 8.98 -3.03
C ALA A 152 -0.77 8.63 -4.36
N LEU A 153 -1.17 7.53 -5.02
CA LEU A 153 -0.71 7.16 -6.36
C LEU A 153 -1.06 8.25 -7.38
N ALA A 154 -2.29 8.76 -7.37
CA ALA A 154 -2.72 9.85 -8.24
C ALA A 154 -1.92 11.13 -8.00
N ILE A 155 -1.74 11.53 -6.74
CA ILE A 155 -0.95 12.71 -6.35
C ILE A 155 0.49 12.60 -6.84
N ASN A 156 1.11 11.43 -6.71
CA ASN A 156 2.49 11.21 -7.11
C ASN A 156 2.71 11.41 -8.62
N LYS A 157 1.71 11.07 -9.44
CA LYS A 157 1.70 11.25 -10.90
C LYS A 157 1.33 12.66 -11.37
N ILE A 158 0.93 13.58 -10.49
CA ILE A 158 0.64 14.97 -10.90
C ILE A 158 1.90 15.60 -11.53
N PRO A 159 1.82 16.21 -12.74
CA PRO A 159 2.95 16.91 -13.36
C PRO A 159 3.43 18.10 -12.52
N LYS A 160 4.72 18.43 -12.60
CA LYS A 160 5.34 19.53 -11.82
C LYS A 160 4.97 20.94 -12.33
N THR A 161 4.49 21.05 -13.56
CA THR A 161 4.02 22.29 -14.21
C THR A 161 2.79 21.99 -15.06
N SER A 162 1.91 22.99 -15.24
CA SER A 162 0.75 22.94 -16.12
C SER A 162 1.19 22.93 -17.59
N GLU A 163 1.79 21.83 -18.02
CA GLU A 163 1.83 21.49 -19.43
C GLU A 163 0.77 20.41 -19.61
N GLU A 164 -0.30 20.78 -20.32
CA GLU A 164 -1.29 19.84 -20.84
C GLU A 164 -0.59 18.95 -21.88
N GLU A 165 0.16 17.96 -21.42
CA GLU A 165 0.41 16.81 -22.28
C GLU A 165 -0.86 15.98 -22.30
N SER A 166 -1.47 15.93 -23.49
CA SER A 166 -2.54 15.03 -23.90
C SER A 166 -2.09 13.56 -23.77
N THR A 167 -1.85 13.12 -22.55
CA THR A 167 -1.67 11.73 -22.19
C THR A 167 -3.07 11.19 -21.93
N LYS A 168 -3.47 10.17 -22.70
CA LYS A 168 -4.78 9.50 -22.66
C LYS A 168 -5.46 9.66 -21.30
N VAL A 169 -6.71 10.13 -21.31
CA VAL A 169 -7.58 10.24 -20.13
C VAL A 169 -7.65 8.87 -19.45
N LEU A 170 -6.68 8.59 -18.58
CA LEU A 170 -6.76 7.51 -17.62
C LEU A 170 -7.92 7.91 -16.73
N THR A 171 -8.98 7.11 -16.73
CA THR A 171 -10.10 7.41 -15.86
C THR A 171 -9.57 7.42 -14.44
N LYS A 172 -10.15 8.23 -13.55
CA LYS A 172 -9.71 8.32 -12.15
C LYS A 172 -9.59 6.92 -11.49
N LEU A 173 -10.40 5.96 -11.94
CA LEU A 173 -10.37 4.55 -11.50
C LEU A 173 -9.18 3.74 -12.05
N ASP A 174 -8.62 4.12 -13.21
CA ASP A 174 -7.45 3.49 -13.81
C ASP A 174 -6.18 3.79 -13.01
N LEU A 175 -6.08 4.93 -12.32
CA LEU A 175 -4.92 5.24 -11.47
C LEU A 175 -4.75 4.26 -10.28
N CYS A 176 -5.85 3.69 -9.76
CA CYS A 176 -5.79 2.58 -8.80
C CYS A 176 -5.34 1.27 -9.47
N LYS A 177 -5.72 1.05 -10.74
CA LYS A 177 -5.50 -0.20 -11.47
C LYS A 177 -4.13 -0.24 -12.16
N ASP A 178 -3.57 0.91 -12.52
CA ASP A 178 -2.30 1.06 -13.25
C ASP A 178 -1.08 0.74 -12.38
N GLY A 179 -1.22 0.74 -11.05
CA GLY A 179 -0.19 0.25 -10.14
C GLY A 179 0.25 -1.19 -10.46
N PHE A 180 -0.61 -1.97 -11.13
CA PHE A 180 -0.28 -3.32 -11.59
C PHE A 180 0.69 -3.38 -12.77
N VAL A 181 0.70 -2.37 -13.66
CA VAL A 181 1.41 -2.44 -14.94
C VAL A 181 2.90 -2.18 -14.78
N GLU A 182 3.31 -1.32 -13.83
CA GLU A 182 4.72 -0.97 -13.61
C GLU A 182 5.54 -2.08 -12.94
N ILE A 183 4.90 -3.05 -12.28
CA ILE A 183 5.60 -4.18 -11.62
C ILE A 183 5.93 -5.30 -12.64
N GLY A 184 5.55 -5.14 -13.91
CA GLY A 184 5.84 -6.13 -14.95
C GLY A 184 5.20 -7.50 -14.69
N LEU A 185 4.11 -7.55 -13.91
CA LEU A 185 3.33 -8.75 -13.68
C LEU A 185 2.23 -8.81 -14.76
N PRO A 186 2.41 -9.56 -15.87
CA PRO A 186 1.32 -9.75 -16.81
C PRO A 186 0.20 -10.45 -16.06
N HIS A 187 -1.00 -9.85 -16.09
CA HIS A 187 -2.28 -10.41 -15.64
C HIS A 187 -2.13 -11.65 -14.76
N PHE A 188 -2.17 -11.47 -13.43
CA PHE A 188 -2.30 -12.57 -12.48
C PHE A 188 -3.66 -13.27 -12.68
N LYS A 189 -3.81 -14.01 -13.79
CA LYS A 189 -4.62 -15.22 -13.80
C LYS A 189 -3.83 -16.15 -12.91
N LEU A 190 -4.22 -16.20 -11.64
CA LEU A 190 -3.86 -17.31 -10.77
C LEU A 190 -4.13 -18.59 -11.57
N PRO A 191 -3.11 -19.38 -11.96
CA PRO A 191 -3.38 -20.74 -12.38
C PRO A 191 -4.04 -21.39 -11.17
N HIS A 192 -5.16 -22.08 -11.40
CA HIS A 192 -5.85 -22.91 -10.43
C HIS A 192 -4.86 -23.49 -9.42
N VAL A 193 -4.85 -22.99 -8.19
CA VAL A 193 -4.23 -23.71 -7.08
C VAL A 193 -5.21 -24.82 -6.72
N THR A 194 -5.29 -25.83 -7.59
CA THR A 194 -5.52 -27.19 -7.09
C THR A 194 -4.36 -27.48 -6.17
N LEU A 195 -4.66 -27.66 -4.88
CA LEU A 195 -3.80 -28.30 -3.91
C LEU A 195 -3.18 -29.55 -4.55
N SER A 196 -1.94 -29.43 -5.01
CA SER A 196 -1.10 -30.57 -5.34
C SER A 196 0.24 -30.35 -4.68
N ILE A 197 0.41 -31.05 -3.57
CA ILE A 197 1.70 -31.41 -2.99
C ILE A 197 2.53 -32.01 -4.13
N ASN A 198 3.65 -31.40 -4.51
CA ASN A 198 4.81 -32.09 -5.07
C ASN A 198 6.05 -31.17 -5.12
N ASN A 199 7.18 -31.76 -4.72
CA ASN A 199 8.51 -31.19 -4.63
C ASN A 199 9.11 -30.78 -5.99
N ASP A 200 10.15 -29.94 -5.89
CA ASP A 200 11.10 -29.50 -6.92
C ASP A 200 10.69 -28.31 -7.82
N HIS A 201 11.37 -27.17 -7.65
CA HIS A 201 12.43 -26.73 -8.58
C HIS A 201 13.00 -25.34 -8.25
N LYS A 202 14.32 -25.33 -8.11
CA LYS A 202 15.30 -24.25 -8.23
C LYS A 202 15.05 -23.34 -9.45
N GLN A 203 14.90 -22.02 -9.29
CA GLN A 203 15.33 -20.99 -10.27
C GLN A 203 15.38 -19.56 -9.66
N ARG A 204 16.41 -18.79 -10.10
CA ARG A 204 16.67 -17.32 -9.99
C ARG A 204 17.42 -16.74 -8.77
N GLY A 205 18.75 -16.81 -8.83
CA GLY A 205 19.61 -15.59 -8.83
C GLY A 205 19.86 -14.82 -7.53
N GLY A 206 19.52 -15.34 -6.35
CA GLY A 206 19.89 -14.76 -5.05
C GLY A 206 20.23 -15.85 -4.03
N THR A 207 20.92 -15.50 -2.95
CA THR A 207 21.22 -16.44 -1.85
C THR A 207 20.28 -16.19 -0.69
N TRP A 208 19.61 -17.26 -0.27
CA TRP A 208 18.82 -17.27 0.96
C TRP A 208 19.74 -17.53 2.14
N HIS A 209 19.67 -16.66 3.16
CA HIS A 209 20.41 -16.84 4.39
C HIS A 209 19.45 -17.09 5.57
N PRO A 210 19.70 -18.13 6.40
CA PRO A 210 18.98 -18.30 7.65
C PRO A 210 19.39 -17.19 8.63
N ARG A 211 18.41 -16.45 9.17
CA ARG A 211 18.60 -15.57 10.33
C ARG A 211 17.71 -16.03 11.47
N SER A 212 18.31 -16.19 12.65
CA SER A 212 17.60 -16.46 13.90
C SER A 212 17.50 -15.17 14.71
N ARG A 213 16.27 -14.72 14.98
CA ARG A 213 15.96 -13.78 16.06
C ARG A 213 14.78 -14.36 16.84
N ASN A 214 14.89 -14.42 18.16
CA ASN A 214 13.85 -14.87 19.10
C ASN A 214 13.21 -16.23 18.74
N ASN A 215 14.03 -17.24 18.44
CA ASN A 215 13.56 -18.60 18.10
C ASN A 215 12.59 -18.70 16.92
N ILE A 216 12.53 -17.67 16.06
CA ILE A 216 11.79 -17.70 14.81
C ILE A 216 12.81 -17.78 13.66
N LEU A 217 12.79 -18.89 12.93
CA LEU A 217 13.58 -19.06 11.71
C LEU A 217 12.99 -18.17 10.61
N GLN A 218 13.65 -17.06 10.32
CA GLN A 218 13.33 -16.16 9.20
C GLN A 218 14.32 -16.39 8.06
N HIS A 219 13.82 -16.33 6.82
CA HIS A 219 14.65 -16.37 5.63
C HIS A 219 14.84 -14.94 5.12
N GLY A 220 16.08 -14.48 5.08
CA GLY A 220 16.43 -13.19 4.47
C GLY A 220 16.85 -13.39 3.03
N TRP A 221 16.32 -12.58 2.12
CA TRP A 221 16.78 -12.52 0.72
C TRP A 221 17.74 -11.34 0.54
N THR A 222 18.95 -11.62 0.05
CA THR A 222 19.92 -10.60 -0.34
C THR A 222 20.05 -10.57 -1.87
N PRO A 223 19.72 -9.46 -2.55
CA PRO A 223 20.01 -9.31 -3.97
C PRO A 223 21.52 -9.25 -4.23
N GLY A 224 21.95 -9.76 -5.38
CA GLY A 224 23.32 -9.53 -5.87
C GLY A 224 23.60 -8.06 -6.22
N PRO A 225 24.87 -7.66 -6.39
CA PRO A 225 25.25 -6.26 -6.63
C PRO A 225 24.57 -5.69 -7.89
N GLY A 226 23.97 -4.50 -7.79
CA GLY A 226 23.42 -3.75 -8.92
C GLY A 226 21.93 -3.94 -9.24
N ARG A 227 21.14 -4.58 -8.37
CA ARG A 227 19.67 -4.65 -8.49
C ARG A 227 19.03 -4.38 -7.13
N GLN A 228 18.13 -3.40 -7.03
CA GLN A 228 17.34 -3.18 -5.82
C GLN A 228 16.19 -4.19 -5.74
N ALA A 229 15.91 -4.63 -4.52
CA ALA A 229 15.02 -5.74 -4.21
C ALA A 229 13.57 -5.44 -4.59
N VAL A 230 13.00 -6.23 -5.50
CA VAL A 230 11.54 -6.39 -5.57
C VAL A 230 11.19 -7.45 -4.53
N ALA A 231 10.60 -7.04 -3.42
CA ALA A 231 10.10 -7.95 -2.40
C ALA A 231 8.89 -8.72 -2.96
N CYS A 232 9.15 -9.83 -3.63
CA CYS A 232 8.15 -10.86 -3.85
C CYS A 232 8.22 -11.78 -2.63
N THR A 233 7.51 -11.42 -1.56
CA THR A 233 7.36 -12.33 -0.41
C THR A 233 6.39 -13.43 -0.84
N THR A 234 6.90 -14.53 -1.41
CA THR A 234 6.15 -15.77 -1.45
C THR A 234 5.98 -16.23 0.00
N LEU A 235 4.75 -16.22 0.52
CA LEU A 235 4.40 -16.92 1.76
C LEU A 235 4.70 -18.41 1.54
N ILE A 236 5.85 -18.87 2.02
CA ILE A 236 6.10 -20.29 2.24
C ILE A 236 5.53 -20.58 3.63
N SER A 237 4.27 -20.99 3.69
CA SER A 237 3.72 -21.61 4.89
C SER A 237 4.56 -22.86 5.21
N LYS A 238 5.19 -22.87 6.38
CA LYS A 238 5.90 -24.05 6.91
C LYS A 238 4.87 -25.16 7.19
N ILE A 239 5.17 -26.36 6.70
CA ILE A 239 4.71 -27.64 7.26
C ILE A 239 5.42 -27.82 8.61
#